data_AF-A0A0L7K2Q3-F1
#
_entry.id   AF-A0A0L7K2Q3-F1
#
_cell.length_a   1.000
_cell.length_b   1.000
_cell.length_c   1.000
_cell.angle_alpha   90.00
_cell.angle_beta   90.00
_cell.angle_gamma   90.00
#
_symmetry.space_group_name_H-M   'P 1'
#
loop_
_entity.id
_entity.type
_entity.pdbx_description
1 polymer ?
#
loop_
_entity_poly.entity_id
_entity_poly.type
_entity_poly.pdbx_seq_one_letter_code
_entity_poly.pdbx_strand_id
1 'polypeptide(L)'
;MTEIHIGGWSNTKSIVRRDRREPDKSWSLTPGILNAHEFVDLWIRWQNNEVSAGLRGQTAFIKYLDPDPHPINHIAVLSPVICRELSVKPIKGGQLRWVRKTPSERVPLDALIGGYENGELLYLARAMHHRSLVPGKYVPSENCAFVGYGLESAKKSTCEILCGYNASWITTRDDIIPPHAFAAGYATETNSEPFFIGRARIDDHLIPGKVHTHYKTCYIPFENKEIEKSQYEILVVPDKLPVAVVWRTTNHLQYDFGPYHL
;
A
#
# COMPACT_ATOMS: atom_id res chain seq x y z
N MET A 1 -0.15 -16.53 11.11
CA MET A 1 -1.24 -15.72 10.51
C MET A 1 -2.09 -15.17 11.62
N THR A 2 -2.33 -13.85 11.64
CA THR A 2 -3.22 -13.20 12.61
C THR A 2 -4.51 -12.78 11.89
N GLU A 3 -5.65 -13.14 12.46
CA GLU A 3 -6.98 -12.92 11.90
C GLU A 3 -7.76 -12.02 12.85
N ILE A 4 -8.42 -10.98 12.33
CA ILE A 4 -9.35 -10.14 13.10
C ILE A 4 -10.73 -10.33 12.49
N HIS A 5 -11.66 -10.89 13.25
CA HIS A 5 -13.05 -10.99 12.83
C HIS A 5 -13.81 -9.83 13.44
N ILE A 6 -14.52 -9.06 12.62
CA ILE A 6 -15.31 -7.90 13.06
C ILE A 6 -16.77 -8.21 12.81
N GLY A 7 -17.63 -8.04 13.81
CA GLY A 7 -19.06 -8.34 13.66
C GLY A 7 -19.38 -9.81 13.39
N GLY A 8 -18.61 -10.73 13.96
CA GLY A 8 -18.93 -12.17 13.94
C GLY A 8 -20.13 -12.51 14.83
N TRP A 9 -20.56 -13.77 14.79
CA TRP A 9 -21.70 -14.31 15.56
C TRP A 9 -22.95 -13.43 15.45
N SER A 10 -23.45 -13.26 14.24
CA SER A 10 -24.60 -12.38 13.96
C SER A 10 -24.35 -10.93 14.38
N ASN A 11 -23.16 -10.40 14.06
CA ASN A 11 -22.78 -9.02 14.36
C ASN A 11 -22.80 -8.68 15.85
N THR A 12 -22.38 -9.61 16.72
CA THR A 12 -22.38 -9.43 18.18
C THR A 12 -20.99 -9.36 18.79
N LYS A 13 -19.98 -9.94 18.13
CA LYS A 13 -18.66 -10.15 18.72
C LYS A 13 -17.55 -9.96 17.69
N SER A 14 -16.45 -9.38 18.13
CA SER A 14 -15.19 -9.32 17.37
C SER A 14 -14.11 -10.13 18.07
N ILE A 15 -13.22 -10.77 17.30
CA ILE A 15 -12.15 -11.63 17.84
C ILE A 15 -10.81 -11.38 17.15
N VAL A 16 -9.73 -11.71 17.84
CA VAL A 16 -8.41 -11.93 17.25
C VAL A 16 -8.09 -13.43 17.36
N ARG A 17 -7.78 -14.07 16.24
CA ARG A 17 -7.40 -15.49 16.16
C ARG A 17 -6.01 -15.62 15.55
N ARG A 18 -5.31 -16.68 15.93
CA ARG A 18 -3.98 -17.00 15.39
C ARG A 18 -4.00 -18.36 14.72
N ASP A 19 -3.45 -18.42 13.51
CA ASP A 19 -3.25 -19.64 12.73
C ASP A 19 -4.51 -20.49 12.57
N ARG A 20 -5.68 -19.86 12.53
CA ARG A 20 -7.00 -20.52 12.48
C ARG A 20 -7.26 -21.51 13.62
N ARG A 21 -6.58 -21.33 14.75
CA ARG A 21 -6.68 -22.24 15.91
C ARG A 21 -7.41 -21.56 17.06
N GLU A 22 -8.27 -22.34 17.68
CA GLU A 22 -8.83 -22.02 18.99
C GLU A 22 -7.80 -22.34 20.09
N PRO A 23 -7.84 -21.63 21.24
CA PRO A 23 -8.75 -20.54 21.56
C PRO A 23 -8.36 -19.21 20.90
N ASP A 24 -9.36 -18.36 20.69
CA ASP A 24 -9.18 -16.96 20.29
C ASP A 24 -8.25 -16.23 21.27
N LYS A 25 -7.38 -15.37 20.75
CA LYS A 25 -6.35 -14.69 21.54
C LYS A 25 -6.88 -13.45 22.25
N SER A 26 -7.88 -12.80 21.65
CA SER A 26 -8.60 -11.69 22.24
C SER A 26 -10.01 -11.65 21.67
N TRP A 27 -10.94 -11.05 22.40
CA TRP A 27 -12.30 -10.84 21.93
C TRP A 27 -12.96 -9.66 22.63
N SER A 28 -14.00 -9.12 21.99
CA SER A 28 -14.82 -8.05 22.54
C SER A 28 -16.26 -8.15 22.02
N LEU A 29 -17.22 -7.69 22.81
CA LEU A 29 -18.61 -7.56 22.37
C LEU A 29 -18.72 -6.30 21.49
N THR A 30 -19.23 -6.49 20.29
CA THR A 30 -19.38 -5.44 19.28
C THR A 30 -20.74 -5.58 18.60
N PRO A 31 -21.85 -5.44 19.34
CA PRO A 31 -23.19 -5.60 18.80
C PRO A 31 -23.49 -4.50 17.79
N GLY A 32 -23.94 -4.87 16.59
CA GLY A 32 -24.34 -3.90 15.57
C GLY A 32 -23.18 -3.14 14.94
N ILE A 33 -21.92 -3.58 15.12
CA ILE A 33 -20.75 -2.81 14.66
C ILE A 33 -20.68 -2.67 13.14
N LEU A 34 -21.26 -3.61 12.39
CA LEU A 34 -21.42 -3.53 10.94
C LEU A 34 -22.87 -3.20 10.55
N ASN A 35 -23.05 -2.47 9.45
CA ASN A 35 -24.34 -2.13 8.87
C ASN A 35 -24.38 -2.56 7.39
N ALA A 36 -25.53 -3.06 6.91
CA ALA A 36 -25.71 -3.45 5.51
C ALA A 36 -25.99 -2.26 4.57
N HIS A 37 -26.40 -1.11 5.11
CA HIS A 37 -26.84 0.06 4.35
C HIS A 37 -25.84 1.21 4.37
N GLU A 38 -24.86 1.19 5.27
CA GLU A 38 -23.89 2.26 5.45
C GLU A 38 -22.48 1.69 5.61
N PHE A 39 -21.51 2.40 5.03
CA PHE A 39 -20.10 2.07 5.26
C PHE A 39 -19.71 2.43 6.69
N VAL A 40 -18.98 1.51 7.33
CA VAL A 40 -18.41 1.71 8.66
C VAL A 40 -16.91 1.90 8.53
N ASP A 41 -16.43 3.08 8.92
CA ASP A 41 -15.00 3.38 8.93
C ASP A 41 -14.33 2.74 10.16
N LEU A 42 -13.43 1.79 9.89
CA LEU A 42 -12.67 1.06 10.89
C LEU A 42 -11.18 1.35 10.70
N TRP A 43 -10.42 1.32 11.79
CA TRP A 43 -8.96 1.30 11.76
C TRP A 43 -8.44 0.01 12.37
N ILE A 44 -7.35 -0.49 11.83
CA ILE A 44 -6.55 -1.58 12.39
C ILE A 44 -5.14 -1.03 12.57
N ARG A 45 -4.57 -1.23 13.75
CA ARG A 45 -3.22 -0.79 14.08
C ARG A 45 -2.40 -1.99 14.53
N TRP A 46 -1.15 -2.03 14.06
CA TRP A 46 -0.16 -2.96 14.54
C TRP A 46 1.11 -2.21 14.88
N GLN A 47 1.40 -2.06 16.17
CA GLN A 47 2.55 -1.32 16.67
C GLN A 47 2.91 -1.83 18.06
N ASN A 48 4.21 -1.83 18.41
CA ASN A 48 4.71 -2.24 19.72
C ASN A 48 4.17 -3.60 20.18
N ASN A 49 4.18 -4.57 19.27
CA ASN A 49 3.66 -5.92 19.48
C ASN A 49 2.16 -6.01 19.76
N GLU A 50 1.40 -4.92 19.65
CA GLU A 50 -0.05 -4.91 19.84
C GLU A 50 -0.77 -4.85 18.49
N VAL A 51 -1.67 -5.80 18.24
CA VAL A 51 -2.71 -5.74 17.21
C VAL A 51 -3.95 -5.14 17.86
N SER A 52 -4.47 -4.05 17.31
CA SER A 52 -5.69 -3.40 17.80
C SER A 52 -6.61 -2.98 16.66
N ALA A 53 -7.91 -2.95 16.91
CA ALA A 53 -8.90 -2.45 15.95
C ALA A 53 -9.95 -1.57 16.65
N GLY A 54 -10.41 -0.53 15.95
CA GLY A 54 -11.36 0.45 16.46
C GLY A 54 -12.19 1.10 15.35
N LEU A 55 -13.20 1.87 15.75
CA LEU A 55 -13.96 2.73 14.84
C LEU A 55 -13.20 4.05 14.63
N ARG A 56 -13.36 4.68 13.46
CA ARG A 56 -12.73 5.97 13.15
C ARG A 56 -13.02 7.00 14.25
N GLY A 57 -11.96 7.61 14.78
CA GLY A 57 -12.05 8.60 15.86
C GLY A 57 -12.33 8.02 17.26
N GLN A 58 -12.43 6.70 17.40
CA GLN A 58 -12.66 6.03 18.69
C GLN A 58 -11.45 5.20 19.12
N THR A 59 -11.41 4.86 20.42
CA THR A 59 -10.43 3.92 20.98
C THR A 59 -10.68 2.50 20.49
N ALA A 60 -9.69 1.62 20.64
CA ALA A 60 -9.78 0.25 20.16
C ALA A 60 -10.91 -0.50 20.88
N PHE A 61 -11.81 -1.17 20.13
CA PHE A 61 -12.78 -2.09 20.72
C PHE A 61 -12.14 -3.47 21.00
N ILE A 62 -11.01 -3.79 20.37
CA ILE A 62 -10.26 -5.02 20.61
C ILE A 62 -8.76 -4.77 20.54
N LYS A 63 -8.01 -5.43 21.43
CA LYS A 63 -6.54 -5.38 21.51
C LYS A 63 -5.98 -6.77 21.80
N TYR A 64 -4.86 -7.09 21.19
CA TYR A 64 -4.12 -8.32 21.41
C TYR A 64 -2.62 -8.00 21.42
N LEU A 65 -1.96 -8.23 22.55
CA LEU A 65 -0.52 -8.18 22.65
C LEU A 65 0.05 -9.50 22.13
N ASP A 66 0.70 -9.47 20.97
CA ASP A 66 1.30 -10.63 20.33
C ASP A 66 2.66 -10.93 20.95
N PRO A 67 2.83 -12.06 21.68
CA PRO A 67 4.11 -12.41 22.30
C PRO A 67 5.19 -12.79 21.29
N ASP A 68 4.81 -13.02 20.03
CA ASP A 68 5.72 -13.43 18.96
C ASP A 68 5.40 -12.66 17.67
N PRO A 69 5.71 -11.35 17.63
CA PRO A 69 5.32 -10.47 16.54
C PRO A 69 6.03 -10.84 15.23
N HIS A 70 5.29 -10.86 14.13
CA HIS A 70 5.83 -11.10 12.80
C HIS A 70 5.57 -9.88 11.90
N PRO A 71 6.47 -9.55 10.96
CA PRO A 71 6.22 -8.50 9.98
C PRO A 71 4.92 -8.75 9.22
N ILE A 72 4.02 -7.76 9.20
CA ILE A 72 2.80 -7.82 8.39
C ILE A 72 3.16 -7.47 6.96
N ASN A 73 3.30 -8.49 6.12
CA ASN A 73 3.62 -8.31 4.70
C ASN A 73 2.36 -8.17 3.82
N HIS A 74 1.21 -8.65 4.29
CA HIS A 74 -0.03 -8.73 3.50
C HIS A 74 -1.28 -8.56 4.38
N ILE A 75 -2.35 -8.02 3.80
CA ILE A 75 -3.69 -7.92 4.42
C ILE A 75 -4.70 -8.59 3.48
N ALA A 76 -5.59 -9.41 4.04
CA ALA A 76 -6.74 -9.97 3.35
C ALA A 76 -8.02 -9.60 4.10
N VAL A 77 -9.03 -9.14 3.37
CA VAL A 77 -10.36 -8.80 3.93
C VAL A 77 -11.37 -9.79 3.36
N LEU A 78 -12.12 -10.45 4.23
CA LEU A 78 -13.17 -11.41 3.88
C LEU A 78 -14.52 -10.86 4.34
N SER A 79 -15.46 -10.68 3.40
CA SER A 79 -16.85 -10.30 3.70
C SER A 79 -17.79 -11.46 3.34
N PRO A 80 -18.79 -11.79 4.17
CA PRO A 80 -19.76 -12.84 3.88
C PRO A 80 -20.79 -12.46 2.80
N VAL A 81 -20.74 -11.23 2.27
CA VAL A 81 -21.56 -10.86 1.12
C VAL A 81 -21.08 -11.65 -0.10
N ILE A 82 -21.95 -12.52 -0.62
CA ILE A 82 -21.74 -13.18 -1.90
C ILE A 82 -21.75 -12.08 -2.97
N CYS A 83 -20.58 -11.52 -3.26
CA CYS A 83 -20.39 -10.69 -4.43
C CYS A 83 -20.70 -11.58 -5.64
N ARG A 84 -21.68 -11.18 -6.46
CA ARG A 84 -21.88 -11.72 -7.81
C ARG A 84 -20.50 -11.88 -8.43
N GLU A 85 -20.15 -13.09 -8.90
CA GLU A 85 -18.87 -13.32 -9.56
C GLU A 85 -18.73 -12.29 -10.69
N LEU A 86 -17.98 -11.24 -10.41
CA LEU A 86 -17.53 -10.33 -11.45
C LEU A 86 -16.71 -11.22 -12.35
N SER A 87 -17.02 -11.22 -13.65
CA SER A 87 -16.16 -11.86 -14.62
C SER A 87 -14.74 -11.36 -14.35
N VAL A 88 -13.87 -12.28 -13.91
CA VAL A 88 -12.47 -11.97 -13.66
C VAL A 88 -11.95 -11.56 -15.02
N LYS A 89 -11.89 -10.25 -15.25
CA LYS A 89 -11.22 -9.73 -16.43
C LYS A 89 -9.79 -10.23 -16.27
N PRO A 90 -9.28 -11.12 -17.14
CA PRO A 90 -7.85 -11.36 -17.16
C PRO A 90 -7.23 -9.98 -17.30
N ILE A 91 -6.34 -9.59 -16.37
CA ILE A 91 -5.64 -8.32 -16.50
C ILE A 91 -4.71 -8.47 -17.71
N LYS A 92 -5.26 -8.24 -18.90
CA LYS A 92 -4.50 -8.01 -20.12
C LYS A 92 -4.08 -6.55 -20.04
N GLY A 93 -2.88 -6.30 -19.50
CA GLY A 93 -2.43 -4.97 -19.10
C GLY A 93 -2.05 -4.92 -17.62
N GLY A 94 -1.54 -3.80 -17.11
CA GLY A 94 -1.04 -3.68 -15.73
C GLY A 94 0.47 -3.49 -15.61
N GLN A 95 1.17 -3.46 -16.74
CA GLN A 95 2.51 -2.89 -16.82
C GLN A 95 2.47 -1.44 -16.34
N LEU A 96 3.53 -1.06 -15.62
CA LEU A 96 3.70 0.31 -15.19
C LEU A 96 3.76 1.24 -16.40
N ARG A 97 2.98 2.32 -16.35
CA ARG A 97 3.00 3.37 -17.36
C ARG A 97 2.85 4.74 -16.72
N TRP A 98 3.42 5.73 -17.37
CA TRP A 98 3.32 7.12 -16.96
C TRP A 98 2.14 7.78 -17.66
N VAL A 99 1.24 8.38 -16.90
CA VAL A 99 0.08 9.11 -17.41
C VAL A 99 0.24 10.58 -17.07
N ARG A 100 0.21 11.45 -18.08
CA ARG A 100 0.26 12.90 -17.84
C ARG A 100 -0.94 13.33 -17.01
N LYS A 101 -0.69 14.16 -16.00
CA LYS A 101 -1.73 14.74 -15.14
C LYS A 101 -1.88 16.22 -15.44
N THR A 102 -3.02 16.60 -15.99
CA THR A 102 -3.40 18.01 -16.09
C THR A 102 -4.14 18.47 -14.83
N PRO A 103 -4.15 19.78 -14.50
CA PRO A 103 -4.86 20.28 -13.32
C PRO A 103 -6.37 20.01 -13.33
N SER A 104 -6.99 19.95 -14.51
CA SER A 104 -8.44 19.71 -14.68
C SER A 104 -8.87 18.26 -14.54
N GLU A 105 -7.95 17.31 -14.72
CA GLU A 105 -8.26 15.87 -14.66
C GLU A 105 -8.23 15.34 -13.23
N ARG A 106 -8.98 14.27 -12.96
CA ARG A 106 -8.85 13.53 -11.71
C ARG A 106 -7.61 12.62 -11.75
N VAL A 107 -7.15 12.18 -10.58
CA VAL A 107 -6.11 11.14 -10.50
C VAL A 107 -6.65 9.86 -11.17
N PRO A 108 -5.86 9.18 -12.04
CA PRO A 108 -6.28 7.93 -12.66
C PRO A 108 -6.69 6.88 -11.62
N LEU A 109 -7.71 6.08 -11.92
CA LEU A 109 -8.23 5.05 -11.00
C LEU A 109 -7.20 3.97 -10.65
N ASP A 110 -6.21 3.78 -11.51
CA ASP A 110 -5.13 2.81 -11.34
C ASP A 110 -3.77 3.46 -11.01
N ALA A 111 -3.79 4.70 -10.50
CA ALA A 111 -2.62 5.37 -9.99
C ALA A 111 -2.04 4.62 -8.79
N LEU A 112 -0.72 4.43 -8.79
CA LEU A 112 -0.03 3.66 -7.76
C LEU A 112 0.20 4.52 -6.51
N ILE A 113 -0.30 4.03 -5.37
CA ILE A 113 -0.10 4.66 -4.06
C ILE A 113 1.34 4.43 -3.62
N GLY A 114 2.08 5.53 -3.47
CA GLY A 114 3.47 5.52 -3.06
C GLY A 114 3.67 5.65 -1.55
N GLY A 115 2.72 6.26 -0.85
CA GLY A 115 2.87 6.57 0.55
C GLY A 115 1.69 7.34 1.14
N TYR A 116 1.94 8.03 2.25
CA TYR A 116 0.94 8.78 3.00
C TYR A 116 1.60 9.92 3.79
N GLU A 117 0.93 11.06 3.83
CA GLU A 117 1.34 12.27 4.54
C GLU A 117 0.11 13.03 5.06
N ASN A 118 0.14 13.51 6.31
CA ASN A 118 -0.87 14.41 6.88
C ASN A 118 -2.36 13.98 6.71
N GLY A 119 -2.70 12.69 6.76
CA GLY A 119 -4.09 12.25 6.58
C GLY A 119 -4.45 11.80 5.16
N GLU A 120 -3.53 11.94 4.19
CA GLU A 120 -3.81 11.76 2.78
C GLU A 120 -2.86 10.78 2.09
N LEU A 121 -3.39 10.04 1.11
CA LEU A 121 -2.60 9.14 0.28
C LEU A 121 -1.77 9.91 -0.74
N LEU A 122 -0.50 9.51 -0.86
CA LEU A 122 0.42 10.04 -1.87
C LEU A 122 0.51 9.10 -3.06
N TYR A 123 0.48 9.67 -4.26
CA TYR A 123 0.66 8.90 -5.49
C TYR A 123 2.07 9.06 -6.03
N LEU A 124 2.58 8.02 -6.70
CA LEU A 124 3.88 8.09 -7.36
C LEU A 124 3.81 9.01 -8.57
N ALA A 125 4.70 9.98 -8.60
CA ALA A 125 4.77 10.94 -9.69
C ALA A 125 6.21 11.19 -10.13
N ARG A 126 6.34 11.78 -11.31
CA ARG A 126 7.61 12.39 -11.75
C ARG A 126 7.35 13.69 -12.48
N ALA A 127 8.33 14.58 -12.46
CA ALA A 127 8.25 15.87 -13.12
C ALA A 127 9.62 16.36 -13.58
N MET A 128 9.62 17.24 -14.58
CA MET A 128 10.84 17.87 -15.07
C MET A 128 11.34 18.92 -14.08
N HIS A 129 12.64 18.89 -13.79
CA HIS A 129 13.31 19.89 -12.97
C HIS A 129 14.79 19.97 -13.34
N HIS A 130 15.29 21.17 -13.64
CA HIS A 130 16.68 21.39 -14.09
C HIS A 130 17.12 20.47 -15.24
N ARG A 131 16.22 20.21 -16.21
CA ARG A 131 16.40 19.27 -17.33
C ARG A 131 16.49 17.79 -16.95
N SER A 132 16.51 17.46 -15.66
CA SER A 132 16.37 16.11 -15.14
C SER A 132 14.89 15.74 -14.99
N LEU A 133 14.56 14.46 -15.18
CA LEU A 133 13.22 13.92 -14.93
C LEU A 133 13.23 13.23 -13.57
N VAL A 134 12.56 13.82 -12.59
CA VAL A 134 12.76 13.46 -11.17
C VAL A 134 11.50 12.81 -10.60
N PRO A 135 11.58 11.60 -10.00
CA PRO A 135 10.46 10.98 -9.30
C PRO A 135 10.23 11.61 -7.91
N GLY A 136 9.00 11.53 -7.42
CA GLY A 136 8.57 12.10 -6.16
C GLY A 136 7.12 11.74 -5.81
N LYS A 137 6.46 12.63 -5.05
CA LYS A 137 5.09 12.45 -4.57
C LYS A 137 4.11 13.35 -5.32
N TYR A 138 2.89 12.89 -5.52
CA TYR A 138 1.74 13.72 -5.89
C TYR A 138 0.75 13.78 -4.75
N VAL A 139 0.33 15.01 -4.43
CA VAL A 139 -0.58 15.34 -3.32
C VAL A 139 -1.92 15.77 -3.92
N PRO A 140 -2.99 14.95 -3.78
CA PRO A 140 -4.28 15.25 -4.41
C PRO A 140 -4.93 16.55 -3.93
N SER A 141 -4.91 16.84 -2.63
CA SER A 141 -5.46 18.08 -2.06
C SER A 141 -4.82 19.35 -2.60
N GLU A 142 -3.53 19.30 -2.94
CA GLU A 142 -2.80 20.40 -3.56
C GLU A 142 -2.80 20.37 -5.09
N ASN A 143 -3.29 19.28 -5.70
CA ASN A 143 -3.29 19.03 -7.14
C ASN A 143 -1.92 19.24 -7.80
N CYS A 144 -0.83 18.85 -7.12
CA CYS A 144 0.53 19.05 -7.61
C CYS A 144 1.48 17.93 -7.18
N ALA A 145 2.61 17.83 -7.89
CA ALA A 145 3.70 16.95 -7.52
C ALA A 145 4.81 17.72 -6.79
N PHE A 146 5.54 17.01 -5.94
CA PHE A 146 6.74 17.50 -5.26
C PHE A 146 7.91 16.56 -5.58
N VAL A 147 9.03 17.14 -5.99
CA VAL A 147 10.26 16.41 -6.34
C VAL A 147 11.43 16.98 -5.55
N GLY A 148 12.26 16.11 -4.97
CA GLY A 148 13.48 16.50 -4.27
C GLY A 148 14.62 16.74 -5.26
N TYR A 149 15.30 17.88 -5.15
CA TYR A 149 16.50 18.18 -5.94
C TYR A 149 17.32 19.31 -5.31
N GLY A 150 18.63 19.11 -5.13
CA GLY A 150 19.54 20.16 -4.70
C GLY A 150 19.22 20.71 -3.32
N LEU A 151 18.88 19.83 -2.36
CA LEU A 151 18.49 20.15 -0.98
C LEU A 151 17.08 20.75 -0.82
N GLU A 152 16.36 20.98 -1.92
CA GLU A 152 15.01 21.56 -1.91
C GLU A 152 13.94 20.59 -2.41
N SER A 153 12.71 20.76 -1.94
CA SER A 153 11.53 20.10 -2.50
C SER A 153 10.78 21.07 -3.41
N ALA A 154 10.85 20.84 -4.73
CA ALA A 154 10.23 21.70 -5.72
C ALA A 154 8.79 21.27 -6.03
N LYS A 155 7.84 22.23 -5.94
CA LYS A 155 6.44 22.06 -6.34
C LYS A 155 6.28 22.12 -7.87
N LYS A 156 5.45 21.23 -8.42
CA LYS A 156 5.25 21.02 -9.86
C LYS A 156 3.77 20.90 -10.20
N SER A 157 3.27 21.87 -10.97
CA SER A 157 1.89 21.88 -11.48
C SER A 157 1.69 20.91 -12.65
N THR A 158 2.75 20.55 -13.36
CA THR A 158 2.75 19.57 -14.44
C THR A 158 3.58 18.36 -14.04
N CYS A 159 2.99 17.17 -14.15
CA CYS A 159 3.63 15.92 -13.77
C CYS A 159 3.04 14.73 -14.53
N GLU A 160 3.70 13.59 -14.37
CA GLU A 160 3.16 12.30 -14.79
C GLU A 160 2.94 11.42 -13.55
N ILE A 161 1.82 10.71 -13.51
CA ILE A 161 1.44 9.78 -12.44
C ILE A 161 1.75 8.37 -12.91
N LEU A 162 2.40 7.58 -12.04
CA LEU A 162 2.66 6.18 -12.32
C LEU A 162 1.38 5.37 -12.10
N CYS A 163 0.95 4.65 -13.12
CA CYS A 163 -0.26 3.84 -13.11
C CYS A 163 0.06 2.38 -13.42
N GLY A 164 -0.73 1.46 -12.87
CA GLY A 164 -0.58 0.01 -13.05
C GLY A 164 -0.39 -0.72 -11.73
N TYR A 165 -0.20 -2.04 -11.83
CA TYR A 165 -0.25 -2.94 -10.66
C TYR A 165 0.91 -3.94 -10.61
N ASN A 166 1.74 -4.04 -11.66
CA ASN A 166 2.87 -4.97 -11.70
C ASN A 166 4.14 -4.38 -11.09
N ALA A 167 4.10 -4.10 -9.79
CA ALA A 167 5.26 -3.63 -9.05
C ALA A 167 5.25 -4.13 -7.60
N SER A 168 6.42 -4.16 -6.99
CA SER A 168 6.59 -4.53 -5.59
C SER A 168 7.63 -3.63 -4.92
N TRP A 169 7.51 -3.47 -3.61
CA TRP A 169 8.46 -2.71 -2.81
C TRP A 169 9.45 -3.67 -2.14
N ILE A 170 10.74 -3.39 -2.28
CA ILE A 170 11.80 -4.15 -1.61
C ILE A 170 12.52 -3.22 -0.64
N THR A 171 12.60 -3.61 0.63
CA THR A 171 13.43 -2.90 1.61
C THR A 171 14.90 -3.06 1.27
N THR A 172 15.63 -1.95 1.23
CA THR A 172 17.06 -1.92 0.94
C THR A 172 17.74 -0.78 1.71
N ARG A 173 19.04 -0.61 1.49
CA ARG A 173 19.85 0.46 2.09
C ARG A 173 20.94 0.95 1.14
N ASP A 174 21.36 2.19 1.35
CA ASP A 174 22.52 2.82 0.71
C ASP A 174 22.51 2.65 -0.83
N ASP A 175 23.53 2.03 -1.41
CA ASP A 175 23.65 1.79 -2.86
C ASP A 175 23.19 0.40 -3.32
N ILE A 176 22.53 -0.37 -2.45
CA ILE A 176 22.06 -1.70 -2.81
C ILE A 176 20.79 -1.57 -3.67
N ILE A 177 20.98 -1.54 -5.00
CA ILE A 177 19.90 -1.52 -5.99
C ILE A 177 19.55 -2.96 -6.38
N PRO A 178 18.35 -3.46 -6.04
CA PRO A 178 17.92 -4.79 -6.44
C PRO A 178 17.81 -4.92 -7.96
N PRO A 179 18.00 -6.14 -8.50
CA PRO A 179 17.64 -6.43 -9.88
C PRO A 179 16.20 -6.00 -10.18
N HIS A 180 15.97 -5.52 -11.40
CA HIS A 180 14.65 -5.07 -11.88
C HIS A 180 14.05 -3.86 -11.14
N ALA A 181 14.89 -3.05 -10.49
CA ALA A 181 14.49 -1.74 -10.00
C ALA A 181 13.90 -0.88 -11.14
N PHE A 182 12.77 -0.24 -10.87
CA PHE A 182 12.03 0.49 -11.89
C PHE A 182 12.66 1.86 -12.13
N ALA A 183 13.31 2.01 -13.28
CA ALA A 183 13.85 3.30 -13.72
C ALA A 183 12.69 4.27 -14.03
N ALA A 184 12.65 5.37 -13.29
CA ALA A 184 11.54 6.32 -13.30
C ALA A 184 11.92 7.70 -13.80
N GLY A 185 13.20 7.98 -13.94
CA GLY A 185 13.71 9.28 -14.31
C GLY A 185 15.17 9.23 -14.70
N TYR A 186 15.79 10.39 -14.91
CA TYR A 186 17.19 10.51 -15.25
C TYR A 186 17.80 11.81 -14.71
N ALA A 187 19.09 11.75 -14.36
CA ALA A 187 19.89 12.86 -13.87
C ALA A 187 20.76 13.43 -14.99
N THR A 188 20.50 14.66 -15.44
CA THR A 188 21.32 15.27 -16.49
C THR A 188 22.73 15.63 -16.03
N GLU A 189 22.93 15.91 -14.74
CA GLU A 189 24.26 16.18 -14.17
C GLU A 189 25.23 15.00 -14.21
N THR A 190 24.73 13.76 -14.33
CA THR A 190 25.53 12.54 -14.34
C THR A 190 25.34 11.75 -15.64
N ASN A 191 25.40 12.43 -16.79
CA ASN A 191 25.27 11.79 -18.11
C ASN A 191 23.98 10.96 -18.28
N SER A 192 22.86 11.41 -17.71
CA SER A 192 21.55 10.75 -17.80
C SER A 192 21.47 9.39 -17.11
N GLU A 193 22.25 9.18 -16.05
CA GLU A 193 22.06 8.03 -15.16
C GLU A 193 20.62 7.95 -14.63
N PRO A 194 20.08 6.73 -14.44
CA PRO A 194 18.69 6.56 -14.06
C PRO A 194 18.43 6.97 -12.62
N PHE A 195 17.30 7.62 -12.39
CA PHE A 195 16.67 7.68 -11.08
C PHE A 195 15.72 6.50 -10.91
N PHE A 196 15.74 5.89 -9.73
CA PHE A 196 14.75 4.90 -9.32
C PHE A 196 13.75 5.50 -8.33
N ILE A 197 12.61 4.83 -8.14
CA ILE A 197 11.61 5.23 -7.16
C ILE A 197 11.95 4.60 -5.82
N GLY A 198 12.24 5.44 -4.84
CA GLY A 198 12.36 5.04 -3.44
C GLY A 198 11.19 5.58 -2.64
N ARG A 199 10.96 5.01 -1.46
CA ARG A 199 10.15 5.63 -0.41
C ARG A 199 10.77 5.36 0.94
N ALA A 200 10.63 6.30 1.86
CA ALA A 200 11.22 6.18 3.18
C ALA A 200 10.30 6.77 4.25
N ARG A 201 10.48 6.28 5.48
CA ARG A 201 9.76 6.79 6.65
C ARG A 201 10.41 8.05 7.19
N ILE A 202 9.57 9.01 7.56
CA ILE A 202 9.93 10.16 8.37
C ILE A 202 8.76 10.43 9.31
N ASP A 203 9.03 10.31 10.61
CA ASP A 203 8.00 10.30 11.65
C ASP A 203 6.88 9.30 11.32
N ASP A 204 5.62 9.75 11.33
CA ASP A 204 4.44 8.94 11.00
C ASP A 204 4.10 8.91 9.49
N HIS A 205 4.99 9.44 8.65
CA HIS A 205 4.80 9.55 7.21
C HIS A 205 5.62 8.51 6.43
N LEU A 206 5.11 8.17 5.25
CA LEU A 206 5.81 7.37 4.26
C LEU A 206 5.86 8.16 2.97
N ILE A 207 7.04 8.63 2.59
CA ILE A 207 7.19 9.61 1.51
C ILE A 207 7.92 8.97 0.33
N PRO A 208 7.32 8.96 -0.89
CA PRO A 208 8.02 8.55 -2.09
C PRO A 208 8.93 9.66 -2.62
N GLY A 209 10.07 9.26 -3.18
CA GLY A 209 11.14 10.12 -3.65
C GLY A 209 11.99 9.46 -4.72
N LYS A 210 13.24 9.90 -4.85
CA LYS A 210 14.21 9.38 -5.82
C LYS A 210 15.30 8.58 -5.13
N VAL A 211 15.83 7.58 -5.81
CA VAL A 211 17.09 6.94 -5.45
C VAL A 211 18.10 7.34 -6.51
N HIS A 212 19.22 7.93 -6.08
CA HIS A 212 20.30 8.34 -6.96
C HIS A 212 21.47 7.36 -6.80
N THR A 213 21.80 6.61 -7.84
CA THR A 213 22.88 5.62 -7.80
C THR A 213 24.26 6.24 -7.55
N HIS A 214 24.56 7.37 -8.18
CA HIS A 214 25.80 8.10 -7.96
C HIS A 214 26.01 8.54 -6.51
N TYR A 215 24.97 9.11 -5.87
CA TYR A 215 25.02 9.57 -4.48
C TYR A 215 24.60 8.50 -3.46
N LYS A 216 24.28 7.29 -3.92
CA LYS A 216 24.16 6.08 -3.09
C LYS A 216 23.10 6.14 -1.98
N THR A 217 21.99 6.83 -2.23
CA THR A 217 20.97 7.04 -1.19
C THR A 217 19.60 7.39 -1.78
N CYS A 218 18.57 7.34 -0.93
CA CYS A 218 17.23 7.80 -1.25
C CYS A 218 17.00 9.23 -0.75
N TYR A 219 16.42 10.07 -1.58
CA TYR A 219 16.04 11.44 -1.25
C TYR A 219 14.53 11.61 -1.34
N ILE A 220 13.92 12.06 -0.25
CA ILE A 220 12.47 12.28 -0.14
C ILE A 220 12.14 13.78 -0.03
N PRO A 221 11.12 14.29 -0.75
CA PRO A 221 10.65 15.66 -0.61
C PRO A 221 9.72 15.81 0.60
N PHE A 222 10.15 16.54 1.64
CA PHE A 222 9.37 16.76 2.87
C PHE A 222 9.63 18.17 3.44
N GLU A 223 8.57 18.88 3.83
CA GLU A 223 8.65 20.25 4.40
C GLU A 223 9.55 21.22 3.61
N ASN A 224 9.36 21.30 2.29
CA ASN A 224 10.16 22.12 1.36
C ASN A 224 11.65 21.75 1.25
N LYS A 225 12.09 20.67 1.90
CA LYS A 225 13.47 20.17 1.85
C LYS A 225 13.56 18.84 1.12
N GLU A 226 14.72 18.59 0.56
CA GLU A 226 15.13 17.25 0.15
C GLU A 226 15.85 16.57 1.32
N ILE A 227 15.29 15.47 1.82
CA ILE A 227 15.82 14.76 2.97
C ILE A 227 16.44 13.45 2.52
N GLU A 228 17.68 13.22 2.92
CA GLU A 228 18.42 11.99 2.67
C GLU A 228 18.00 10.86 3.62
N LYS A 229 17.88 9.65 3.08
CA LYS A 229 17.47 8.43 3.79
C LYS A 229 18.30 7.24 3.31
N SER A 230 19.17 6.75 4.20
CA SER A 230 20.00 5.56 3.97
C SER A 230 19.22 4.25 4.02
N GLN A 231 18.08 4.20 4.72
CA GLN A 231 17.17 3.06 4.73
C GLN A 231 15.86 3.43 4.05
N TYR A 232 15.49 2.65 3.04
CA TYR A 232 14.33 2.93 2.19
C TYR A 232 13.78 1.66 1.55
N GLU A 233 12.61 1.77 0.95
CA GLU A 233 12.06 0.75 0.05
C GLU A 233 12.20 1.23 -1.38
N ILE A 234 12.56 0.34 -2.30
CA ILE A 234 12.70 0.64 -3.73
C ILE A 234 11.65 -0.13 -4.54
N LEU A 235 11.09 0.53 -5.54
CA LEU A 235 10.09 -0.07 -6.42
C LEU A 235 10.78 -0.95 -7.47
N VAL A 236 10.35 -2.21 -7.57
CA VAL A 236 10.83 -3.17 -8.57
C VAL A 236 9.67 -3.69 -9.43
N VAL A 237 9.97 -4.06 -10.67
CA VAL A 237 9.05 -4.78 -11.56
C VAL A 237 9.51 -6.23 -11.62
N PRO A 238 8.79 -7.19 -11.04
CA PRO A 238 9.25 -8.58 -11.04
C PRO A 238 9.14 -9.21 -12.44
N ASP A 239 10.15 -10.02 -12.82
CA ASP A 239 10.21 -10.75 -14.11
C ASP A 239 9.01 -11.69 -14.33
N LYS A 240 8.48 -12.21 -13.22
CA LYS A 240 7.20 -12.89 -13.18
C LYS A 240 6.24 -11.93 -12.49
N LEU A 241 5.11 -11.63 -13.12
CA LEU A 241 3.97 -11.03 -12.42
C LEU A 241 3.87 -11.74 -11.07
N PRO A 242 3.80 -11.04 -9.91
CA PRO A 242 3.37 -11.72 -8.71
C PRO A 242 2.07 -12.38 -9.13
N VAL A 243 1.91 -13.68 -8.86
CA VAL A 243 0.66 -14.36 -9.16
C VAL A 243 -0.38 -13.52 -8.43
N ALA A 244 -1.12 -12.69 -9.18
CA ALA A 244 -2.25 -11.96 -8.63
C ALA A 244 -3.07 -13.06 -7.99
N VAL A 245 -3.41 -12.89 -6.71
CA VAL A 245 -4.15 -13.88 -5.92
C VAL A 245 -5.21 -14.47 -6.83
N VAL A 246 -4.97 -15.70 -7.29
CA VAL A 246 -6.00 -16.43 -8.02
C VAL A 246 -6.99 -16.73 -6.92
N TRP A 247 -8.13 -16.05 -6.96
CA TRP A 247 -9.31 -16.50 -6.25
C TRP A 247 -9.58 -17.92 -6.73
N ARG A 248 -9.08 -18.91 -6.01
CA ARG A 248 -9.61 -20.25 -6.08
C ARG A 248 -10.72 -20.27 -5.04
N THR A 249 -11.95 -20.16 -5.52
CA THR A 249 -13.04 -20.75 -4.77
C THR A 249 -12.69 -22.23 -4.63
N THR A 250 -12.51 -22.70 -3.40
CA THR A 250 -12.62 -24.13 -3.15
C THR A 250 -14.08 -24.46 -3.42
N ASN A 251 -14.37 -24.91 -4.63
CA ASN A 251 -15.66 -25.51 -4.94
C ASN A 251 -15.88 -26.67 -3.98
N HIS A 252 -16.95 -26.55 -3.20
CA HIS A 252 -17.74 -27.61 -2.60
C HIS A 252 -16.99 -28.89 -2.21
N LEU A 253 -16.70 -29.05 -0.91
CA LEU A 253 -17.00 -30.35 -0.29
C LEU A 253 -18.50 -30.37 -0.04
N GLN A 254 -19.21 -30.84 -1.06
CA GLN A 254 -20.51 -31.46 -0.92
C GLN A 254 -20.32 -32.65 0.02
N TYR A 255 -20.77 -32.56 1.27
CA TYR A 255 -21.03 -33.76 2.04
C TYR A 255 -22.48 -34.14 1.75
N ASP A 256 -22.61 -35.14 0.89
CA ASP A 256 -23.82 -35.95 0.75
C ASP A 256 -24.23 -36.46 2.12
N PHE A 257 -25.35 -35.97 2.64
CA PHE A 257 -26.19 -36.81 3.49
C PHE A 257 -26.96 -37.74 2.56
N GLY A 258 -26.37 -38.90 2.25
CA GLY A 258 -27.11 -40.01 1.67
C GLY A 258 -28.14 -40.53 2.68
N PRO A 259 -29.36 -40.88 2.25
CA PRO A 259 -30.37 -41.43 3.13
C PRO A 259 -30.01 -42.89 3.44
N TYR A 260 -30.33 -43.38 4.63
CA TYR A 260 -31.14 -44.59 4.85
C TYR A 260 -31.26 -44.88 6.34
N HIS A 261 -32.48 -45.29 6.69
CA HIS A 261 -33.05 -45.55 8.00
C HIS A 261 -32.52 -46.85 8.64
N LEU A 262 -32.29 -46.82 9.96
CA LEU A 262 -33.05 -47.54 11.01
C LEU A 262 -32.36 -47.34 12.37
#